data_AF-A0A8J6HGS8-F1
#
_entry.id   AF-A0A8J6HGS8-F1
#
_cell.length_a   1.000
_cell.length_b   1.000
_cell.length_c   1.000
_cell.angle_alpha   90.00
_cell.angle_beta   90.00
_cell.angle_gamma   90.00
#
_symmetry.space_group_name_H-M   'P 1'
#
loop_
_entity.id
_entity.type
_entity.pdbx_description
1 polymer ?
#
loop_
_entity_poly.entity_id
_entity_poly.type
_entity_poly.pdbx_seq_one_letter_code
_entity_poly.pdbx_strand_id
1 'polypeptide(L)'
;MSRKAFLVQVELDVQAVTCPGVWLCSNGKVSLQIYMLDSCVQTASYKPNFPIKCNETFAFYKTFYSKHQLNELQNDLHDQWLYIELVQWQSCEIGNVLASFETTLDELLYPSTVNGSIAGVDLDLLMEPSKTFPGTIAPKVEVSTKTTIEETLCVCTKPTSSTVVVNPKVLMSTDHKPRGNVCRKVCHSIAFSRYFISDLYHS
;
A
#
# COMPACT_ATOMS: atom_id res chain seq x y z
N MET A 1 -3.55 -31.85 -11.25
CA MET A 1 -2.38 -31.31 -11.99
C MET A 1 -1.91 -30.06 -11.27
N SER A 2 -0.66 -30.01 -10.82
CA SER A 2 -0.05 -28.78 -10.30
C SER A 2 0.08 -27.77 -11.42
N ARG A 3 -0.43 -26.55 -11.23
CA ARG A 3 -0.23 -25.45 -12.19
C ARG A 3 0.89 -24.55 -11.68
N LYS A 4 1.65 -23.97 -12.60
CA LYS A 4 2.63 -22.93 -12.28
C LYS A 4 1.91 -21.67 -11.80
N ALA A 5 2.49 -21.02 -10.80
CA ALA A 5 2.04 -19.76 -10.26
C ALA A 5 3.24 -18.90 -9.87
N PHE A 6 3.01 -17.61 -9.71
CA PHE A 6 4.00 -16.68 -9.19
C PHE A 6 3.49 -16.06 -7.90
N LEU A 7 4.27 -16.13 -6.84
CA LEU A 7 4.09 -15.33 -5.64
C LEU A 7 4.85 -14.03 -5.83
N VAL A 8 4.12 -12.93 -5.86
CA VAL A 8 4.70 -11.58 -5.90
C VAL A 8 4.60 -10.99 -4.52
N GLN A 9 5.74 -10.53 -4.00
CA GLN A 9 5.85 -9.73 -2.79
C GLN A 9 6.33 -8.33 -3.17
N VAL A 10 5.63 -7.31 -2.67
CA VAL A 10 6.05 -5.91 -2.76
C VAL A 10 6.25 -5.38 -1.34
N GLU A 11 7.48 -5.03 -1.01
CA GLU A 11 7.83 -4.26 0.18
C GLU A 11 7.71 -2.77 -0.16
N LEU A 12 6.90 -2.03 0.58
CA LEU A 12 6.74 -0.58 0.49
C LEU A 12 7.20 0.04 1.81
N ASP A 13 8.28 0.81 1.77
CA ASP A 13 8.78 1.57 2.91
C ASP A 13 8.30 3.01 2.84
N VAL A 14 7.46 3.42 3.78
CA VAL A 14 6.90 4.76 3.86
C VAL A 14 7.76 5.57 4.82
N GLN A 15 8.50 6.54 4.29
CA GLN A 15 9.46 7.32 5.06
C GLN A 15 8.80 8.54 5.69
N ALA A 16 8.20 9.39 4.87
CA ALA A 16 7.58 10.63 5.35
C ALA A 16 6.45 11.14 4.44
N VAL A 17 5.60 11.99 5.02
CA VAL A 17 4.69 12.86 4.28
C VAL A 17 5.10 14.30 4.54
N THR A 18 5.35 15.06 3.47
CA THR A 18 5.80 16.45 3.54
C THR A 18 4.82 17.36 2.81
N CYS A 19 4.57 18.55 3.36
CA CYS A 19 3.75 19.56 2.71
C CYS A 19 4.10 20.94 3.31
N PRO A 20 4.93 21.75 2.62
CA PRO A 20 5.40 23.01 3.17
C PRO A 20 4.28 24.05 3.24
N GLY A 21 4.26 24.85 4.30
CA GLY A 21 3.35 25.98 4.44
C GLY A 21 1.90 25.63 4.79
N VAL A 22 1.60 24.35 5.07
CA VAL A 22 0.25 23.89 5.40
C VAL A 22 0.13 23.51 6.87
N TRP A 23 -0.95 23.96 7.50
CA TRP A 23 -1.32 23.61 8.86
C TRP A 23 -2.61 22.80 8.83
N LEU A 24 -2.56 21.57 9.32
CA LEU A 24 -3.74 20.72 9.47
C LEU A 24 -4.46 21.03 10.78
N CYS A 25 -5.73 20.62 10.90
CA CYS A 25 -6.48 20.79 12.13
C CYS A 25 -5.75 20.13 13.30
N SER A 26 -5.53 20.84 14.41
CA SER A 26 -4.83 20.29 15.59
C SER A 26 -5.62 19.19 16.29
N ASN A 27 -6.95 19.19 16.11
CA ASN A 27 -7.86 18.24 16.73
C ASN A 27 -7.99 17.02 15.81
N GLY A 28 -7.10 16.03 16.02
CA GLY A 28 -7.17 14.77 15.32
C GLY A 28 -5.81 14.09 15.17
N LYS A 29 -5.82 13.00 14.41
CA LYS A 29 -4.62 12.25 14.02
C LYS A 29 -4.60 12.06 12.52
N VAL A 30 -3.42 11.87 11.95
CA VAL A 30 -3.25 11.64 10.52
C VAL A 30 -2.60 10.29 10.29
N SER A 31 -3.04 9.57 9.26
CA SER A 31 -2.40 8.34 8.80
C SER A 31 -2.50 8.24 7.29
N LEU A 32 -1.71 7.35 6.69
CA LEU A 32 -1.93 6.89 5.33
C LEU A 32 -2.76 5.61 5.35
N GLN A 33 -3.73 5.53 4.46
CA GLN A 33 -4.34 4.26 4.06
C GLN A 33 -3.76 3.87 2.70
N ILE A 34 -3.24 2.65 2.59
CA ILE A 34 -2.49 2.19 1.44
C ILE A 34 -3.13 0.92 0.92
N TYR A 35 -3.49 0.93 -0.36
CA TYR A 35 -4.18 -0.14 -1.05
C TYR A 35 -3.29 -0.65 -2.17
N MET A 36 -2.95 -1.93 -2.14
CA MET A 36 -2.10 -2.57 -3.13
C MET A 36 -2.31 -4.09 -3.10
N LEU A 37 -2.24 -4.75 -4.26
CA LEU A 37 -2.31 -6.22 -4.36
C LEU A 37 -3.49 -6.83 -3.57
N ASP A 38 -4.70 -6.28 -3.78
CA ASP A 38 -5.95 -6.68 -3.11
C ASP A 38 -5.92 -6.58 -1.57
N SER A 39 -4.95 -5.85 -1.01
CA SER A 39 -4.78 -5.65 0.42
C SER A 39 -4.87 -4.17 0.78
N CYS A 40 -5.23 -3.88 2.03
CA CYS A 40 -5.26 -2.55 2.59
C CYS A 40 -4.49 -2.56 3.91
N VAL A 41 -3.59 -1.59 4.08
CA VAL A 41 -2.87 -1.34 5.34
C VAL A 41 -3.03 0.12 5.73
N GLN A 42 -2.83 0.40 7.02
CA GLN A 42 -2.82 1.75 7.55
C GLN A 42 -1.53 1.95 8.34
N THR A 43 -0.92 3.13 8.17
CA THR A 43 0.19 3.55 9.03
C THR A 43 -0.28 3.78 10.47
N ALA A 44 0.66 3.97 11.38
CA ALA A 44 0.36 4.49 12.71
C ALA A 44 -0.34 5.86 12.64
N SER A 45 -0.97 6.24 13.75
CA SER A 45 -1.63 7.54 13.89
C SER A 45 -0.63 8.61 14.34
N TYR A 46 -0.36 9.57 13.46
CA TYR A 46 0.57 10.67 13.70
C TYR A 46 -0.11 11.95 14.13
N LYS A 47 0.67 12.89 14.68
CA LYS A 47 0.19 14.26 14.90
C LYS A 47 -0.03 14.95 13.55
N PRO A 48 -1.02 15.85 13.44
CA PRO A 48 -1.35 16.56 12.21
C PRO A 48 -0.37 17.72 11.94
N ASN A 49 0.93 17.43 11.89
CA ASN A 49 1.97 18.41 11.62
C ASN A 49 3.00 17.89 10.62
N PHE A 50 3.23 18.64 9.54
CA PHE A 50 4.26 18.31 8.57
C PHE A 50 5.64 18.76 9.06
N PRO A 51 6.72 18.03 8.73
CA PRO A 51 6.72 16.72 8.06
C PRO A 51 6.30 15.58 9.01
N ILE A 52 5.45 14.68 8.52
CA ILE A 52 5.03 13.47 9.25
C ILE A 52 6.07 12.39 8.95
N LYS A 53 6.88 12.00 9.94
CA LYS A 53 7.88 10.93 9.78
C LYS A 53 7.26 9.58 10.11
N CYS A 54 7.06 8.74 9.10
CA CYS A 54 6.44 7.44 9.24
C CYS A 54 7.48 6.36 9.59
N ASN A 55 8.46 6.16 8.70
CA ASN A 55 9.48 5.09 8.76
C ASN A 55 8.86 3.70 9.05
N GLU A 56 7.85 3.34 8.28
CA GLU A 56 7.13 2.06 8.40
C GLU A 56 7.20 1.28 7.09
N THR A 57 7.47 -0.02 7.20
CA THR A 57 7.57 -0.91 6.04
C THR A 57 6.38 -1.89 5.99
N PHE A 58 5.79 -2.06 4.81
CA PHE A 58 4.65 -2.95 4.60
C PHE A 58 4.99 -3.98 3.53
N ALA A 59 4.63 -5.25 3.77
CA ALA A 59 4.81 -6.32 2.79
C ALA A 59 3.44 -6.79 2.25
N PHE A 60 3.24 -6.55 0.96
CA PHE A 60 2.05 -6.94 0.20
C PHE A 60 2.34 -8.21 -0.59
N TYR A 61 1.37 -9.12 -0.65
CA TYR A 61 1.52 -10.40 -1.32
C TYR A 61 0.34 -10.70 -2.22
N LYS A 62 0.61 -11.21 -3.42
CA LYS A 62 -0.41 -11.76 -4.32
C LYS A 62 0.13 -12.95 -5.08
N THR A 63 -0.68 -14.01 -5.15
CA THR A 63 -0.39 -15.18 -5.97
C THR A 63 -1.12 -15.06 -7.30
N PHE A 64 -0.36 -15.07 -8.40
CA PHE A 64 -0.88 -15.09 -9.76
C PHE A 64 -0.91 -16.53 -10.26
N TYR A 65 -2.12 -17.09 -10.40
CA TYR A 65 -2.34 -18.49 -10.75
C TYR A 65 -2.35 -18.72 -12.27
N SER A 66 -1.98 -19.93 -12.68
CA SER A 66 -2.06 -20.40 -14.08
C SER A 66 -1.25 -19.53 -15.06
N LYS A 67 -0.10 -19.01 -14.61
CA LYS A 67 0.82 -18.23 -15.43
C LYS A 67 1.99 -19.10 -15.85
N HIS A 68 2.26 -19.15 -17.15
CA HIS A 68 3.31 -20.02 -17.70
C HIS A 68 4.62 -19.26 -17.94
N GLN A 69 4.53 -17.95 -18.15
CA GLN A 69 5.65 -17.09 -18.55
C GLN A 69 5.67 -15.77 -17.75
N LEU A 70 6.86 -15.15 -17.67
CA LEU A 70 7.05 -13.87 -16.96
C LEU A 70 6.37 -12.69 -17.67
N ASN A 71 6.21 -12.72 -19.00
CA ASN A 71 5.49 -11.67 -19.73
C ASN A 71 4.00 -11.63 -19.36
N GLU A 72 3.36 -12.78 -19.16
CA GLU A 72 1.97 -12.89 -18.72
C GLU A 72 1.80 -12.33 -17.30
N LEU A 73 2.82 -12.52 -16.44
CA LEU A 73 2.85 -11.92 -15.12
C LEU A 73 3.02 -10.40 -15.22
N GLN A 74 3.90 -9.91 -16.09
CA GLN A 74 4.12 -8.48 -16.28
C GLN A 74 2.84 -7.76 -16.72
N ASN A 75 2.08 -8.34 -17.63
CA ASN A 75 0.78 -7.80 -18.04
C ASN A 75 -0.19 -7.71 -16.86
N ASP A 76 -0.29 -8.77 -16.05
CA ASP A 76 -1.14 -8.76 -14.86
C ASP A 76 -0.70 -7.76 -13.79
N LEU A 77 0.61 -7.55 -13.64
CA LEU A 77 1.17 -6.53 -12.75
C LEU A 77 0.85 -5.12 -13.24
N HIS A 78 0.86 -4.89 -14.56
CA HIS A 78 0.44 -3.63 -15.16
C HIS A 78 -1.03 -3.29 -14.86
N ASP A 79 -1.89 -4.31 -14.73
CA ASP A 79 -3.28 -4.14 -14.31
C ASP A 79 -3.47 -3.95 -12.79
N GLN A 80 -2.40 -4.05 -11.99
CA GLN A 80 -2.45 -3.74 -10.56
C GLN A 80 -2.19 -2.26 -10.31
N TRP A 81 -2.75 -1.77 -9.21
CA TRP A 81 -2.68 -0.36 -8.83
C TRP A 81 -2.18 -0.22 -7.39
N LEU A 82 -1.48 0.89 -7.16
CA LEU A 82 -1.26 1.46 -5.84
C LEU A 82 -2.22 2.64 -5.69
N TYR A 83 -2.95 2.65 -4.57
CA TYR A 83 -3.75 3.80 -4.16
C TYR A 83 -3.41 4.17 -2.71
N ILE A 84 -3.17 5.45 -2.45
CA ILE A 84 -2.81 5.98 -1.14
C ILE A 84 -3.74 7.12 -0.78
N GLU A 85 -4.30 7.12 0.43
CA GLU A 85 -5.07 8.22 0.98
C GLU A 85 -4.38 8.79 2.21
N LEU A 86 -4.23 10.11 2.26
CA LEU A 86 -3.89 10.85 3.46
C LEU A 86 -5.17 11.17 4.21
N VAL A 87 -5.39 10.55 5.36
CA VAL A 87 -6.64 10.67 6.11
C VAL A 87 -6.40 11.41 7.43
N GLN A 88 -7.20 12.43 7.71
CA GLN A 88 -7.29 13.04 9.02
C GLN A 88 -8.50 12.51 9.80
N TRP A 89 -8.22 11.81 10.89
CA TRP A 89 -9.19 11.21 11.78
C TRP A 89 -9.68 12.19 12.82
N GLN A 90 -10.99 12.40 12.84
CA GLN A 90 -11.70 13.13 13.90
C GLN A 90 -12.08 12.20 15.05
N SER A 91 -12.37 10.93 14.73
CA SER A 91 -12.62 9.83 15.68
C SER A 91 -12.11 8.51 15.08
N CYS A 92 -12.26 7.39 15.79
CA CYS A 92 -11.81 6.08 15.30
C CYS A 92 -12.55 5.58 14.04
N GLU A 93 -13.72 6.13 13.75
CA GLU A 93 -14.56 5.70 12.61
C GLU A 93 -14.77 6.81 11.58
N ILE A 94 -14.50 8.07 11.94
CA ILE A 94 -14.74 9.24 11.10
C ILE A 94 -13.41 9.84 10.69
N GLY A 95 -13.02 9.55 9.45
CA GLY A 95 -11.86 10.11 8.77
C GLY A 95 -12.29 11.00 7.61
N ASN A 96 -11.51 12.06 7.38
CA ASN A 96 -11.64 12.91 6.19
C ASN A 96 -10.41 12.72 5.30
N VAL A 97 -10.64 12.38 4.03
CA VAL A 97 -9.55 12.24 3.05
C VAL A 97 -9.07 13.63 2.64
N LEU A 98 -7.82 13.92 2.98
CA LEU A 98 -7.16 15.18 2.70
C LEU A 98 -6.52 15.21 1.33
N ALA A 99 -5.95 14.09 0.88
CA ALA A 99 -5.33 13.96 -0.43
C ALA A 99 -5.27 12.48 -0.81
N SER A 100 -5.21 12.20 -2.10
CA SER A 100 -5.08 10.84 -2.65
C SER A 100 -3.97 10.77 -3.68
N PHE A 101 -3.38 9.59 -3.87
CA PHE A 101 -2.42 9.32 -4.94
C PHE A 101 -2.74 7.96 -5.56
N GLU A 102 -2.67 7.88 -6.88
CA GLU A 102 -2.85 6.64 -7.61
C GLU A 102 -1.80 6.49 -8.71
N THR A 103 -1.33 5.26 -8.92
CA THR A 103 -0.42 4.89 -10.01
C THR A 103 -0.55 3.40 -10.30
N THR A 104 -0.15 2.98 -11.49
CA THR A 104 -0.05 1.55 -11.80
C THR A 104 1.14 0.95 -11.05
N LEU A 105 1.04 -0.35 -10.76
CA LEU A 105 2.14 -1.04 -10.08
C LEU A 105 3.38 -1.11 -10.98
N ASP A 106 3.22 -1.14 -12.31
CA ASP A 106 4.34 -1.10 -13.25
C ASP A 106 5.13 0.20 -13.13
N GLU A 107 4.46 1.36 -13.10
CA GLU A 107 5.10 2.67 -12.89
C GLU A 107 5.77 2.78 -11.51
N LEU A 108 5.16 2.20 -10.48
CA LEU A 108 5.73 2.18 -9.13
C LEU A 108 7.02 1.35 -9.04
N LEU A 109 7.04 0.19 -9.70
CA LEU A 109 8.15 -0.77 -9.63
C LEU A 109 9.27 -0.46 -10.62
N TYR A 110 8.91 0.10 -11.78
CA TYR A 110 9.81 0.43 -12.88
C TYR A 110 9.57 1.86 -13.36
N PRO A 111 9.88 2.88 -12.53
CA PRO A 111 9.64 4.27 -12.88
C PRO A 111 10.41 4.63 -14.15
N SER A 112 9.66 4.89 -15.23
CA SER A 112 10.24 5.11 -16.57
C SER A 112 10.92 6.47 -16.70
N THR A 113 10.43 7.52 -16.03
CA THR A 113 10.98 8.88 -16.14
C THR A 113 10.59 9.83 -14.98
N VAL A 114 10.29 9.33 -13.78
CA VAL A 114 9.93 10.23 -12.65
C VAL A 114 11.20 10.75 -11.97
N ASN A 115 11.71 11.89 -12.44
CA ASN A 115 12.69 12.75 -11.75
C ASN A 115 13.88 12.06 -11.04
N GLY A 116 14.48 11.05 -11.68
CA GLY A 116 15.84 10.61 -11.42
C GLY A 116 16.11 10.04 -10.03
N SER A 117 15.87 8.75 -9.85
CA SER A 117 16.84 7.88 -9.18
C SER A 117 16.57 6.43 -9.61
N ILE A 118 17.62 5.59 -9.67
CA ILE A 118 17.59 4.19 -10.10
C ILE A 118 18.10 3.31 -8.94
N ALA A 119 17.36 2.23 -8.65
CA ALA A 119 17.56 1.16 -7.66
C ALA A 119 17.85 1.57 -6.18
N GLY A 120 16.90 1.32 -5.27
CA GLY A 120 16.96 1.81 -3.88
C GLY A 120 16.44 3.24 -3.74
N VAL A 121 15.43 3.56 -4.54
CA VAL A 121 15.03 4.92 -4.88
C VAL A 121 13.96 5.41 -3.95
N ASP A 122 14.25 6.49 -3.25
CA ASP A 122 13.25 7.33 -2.62
C ASP A 122 12.38 7.93 -3.74
N LEU A 123 11.15 7.41 -3.86
CA LEU A 123 10.11 7.89 -4.74
C LEU A 123 9.34 8.99 -4.03
N ASP A 124 9.24 10.13 -4.72
CA ASP A 124 8.44 11.27 -4.31
C ASP A 124 7.06 11.21 -4.99
N LEU A 125 6.06 10.73 -4.26
CA LEU A 125 4.68 10.61 -4.74
C LEU A 125 3.91 11.89 -4.41
N LEU A 126 3.69 12.74 -5.42
CA LEU A 126 2.94 13.97 -5.27
C LEU A 126 1.44 13.67 -5.29
N MET A 127 0.74 13.90 -4.17
CA MET A 127 -0.67 13.60 -4.02
C MET A 127 -1.57 14.66 -4.66
N GLU A 128 -2.79 14.29 -5.01
CA GLU A 128 -3.86 15.18 -5.40
C GLU A 128 -4.66 15.63 -4.15
N PRO A 129 -4.67 16.93 -3.81
CA PRO A 129 -5.43 17.43 -2.67
C PRO A 129 -6.94 17.32 -2.88
N SER A 130 -7.66 16.92 -1.83
CA SER A 130 -9.12 16.96 -1.83
C SER A 130 -9.62 18.39 -1.64
N LYS A 131 -10.92 18.61 -1.91
CA LYS A 131 -11.58 19.91 -1.71
C LYS A 131 -11.53 20.41 -0.26
N THR A 132 -11.31 19.51 0.70
CA THR A 132 -11.26 19.85 2.13
C THR A 132 -9.84 20.08 2.63
N PHE A 133 -8.83 19.95 1.75
CA PHE A 133 -7.44 20.21 2.09
C PHE A 133 -7.22 21.72 2.30
N PRO A 134 -6.60 22.14 3.43
CA PRO A 134 -6.43 23.57 3.73
C PRO A 134 -5.26 24.23 2.98
N GLY A 135 -4.41 23.45 2.30
CA GLY A 135 -3.21 23.94 1.64
C GLY A 135 -3.38 24.20 0.14
N THR A 136 -2.54 25.08 -0.41
CA THR A 136 -2.44 25.33 -1.86
C THR A 136 -1.39 24.46 -2.54
N ILE A 137 -0.49 23.84 -1.77
CA ILE A 137 0.59 22.98 -2.24
C ILE A 137 0.20 21.53 -1.94
N ALA A 138 0.38 20.65 -2.91
CA ALA A 138 0.10 19.24 -2.76
C ALA A 138 1.00 18.56 -1.71
N PRO A 139 0.45 17.67 -0.86
CA PRO A 139 1.27 16.78 -0.04
C PRO A 139 2.12 15.86 -0.91
N LYS A 140 3.32 15.52 -0.42
CA LYS A 140 4.25 14.59 -1.05
C LYS A 140 4.53 13.43 -0.09
N VAL A 141 4.42 12.19 -0.58
CA VAL A 141 4.77 10.98 0.18
C VAL A 141 6.11 10.46 -0.33
N GLU A 142 7.06 10.28 0.57
CA GLU A 142 8.39 9.74 0.29
C GLU A 142 8.36 8.25 0.61
N VAL A 143 8.57 7.40 -0.41
CA VAL A 143 8.53 5.93 -0.26
C VAL A 143 9.71 5.26 -0.94
N SER A 144 10.05 4.03 -0.56
CA SER A 144 10.89 3.17 -1.40
C SER A 144 10.23 1.81 -1.60
N THR A 145 10.55 1.13 -2.70
CA THR A 145 9.92 -0.15 -3.06
C THR A 145 10.96 -1.23 -3.32
N LYS A 146 10.60 -2.47 -2.97
CA LYS A 146 11.37 -3.67 -3.30
C LYS A 146 10.42 -4.81 -3.65
N THR A 147 10.63 -5.39 -4.81
CA THR A 147 9.79 -6.49 -5.32
C THR A 147 10.55 -7.80 -5.36
N THR A 148 9.90 -8.87 -4.91
CA THR A 148 10.40 -10.25 -5.02
C THR A 148 9.36 -11.08 -5.75
N ILE A 149 9.80 -11.83 -6.77
CA ILE A 149 8.95 -12.72 -7.55
C ILE A 149 9.48 -14.14 -7.38
N GLU A 150 8.64 -15.01 -6.81
CA GLU A 150 8.96 -16.43 -6.62
C GLU A 150 8.05 -17.31 -7.47
N GLU A 151 8.64 -18.20 -8.25
CA GLU A 151 7.88 -19.24 -8.97
C GLU A 151 7.48 -20.35 -7.99
N THR A 152 6.19 -20.68 -7.96
CA THR A 152 5.65 -21.73 -7.09
C THR A 152 4.74 -22.70 -7.83
N LEU A 153 4.60 -23.89 -7.29
CA LEU A 153 3.67 -24.91 -7.78
C LEU A 153 2.43 -24.91 -6.89
N CYS A 154 1.33 -24.35 -7.39
CA CYS A 154 0.09 -24.36 -6.63
C CYS A 154 -0.59 -25.75 -6.67
N VAL A 155 -0.75 -26.34 -5.47
CA VAL A 155 -1.72 -27.41 -5.20
C VAL A 155 -3.03 -26.73 -4.82
N CYS A 156 -4.13 -27.07 -5.49
CA CYS A 156 -5.46 -26.48 -5.26
C CYS A 156 -5.83 -26.45 -3.77
N THR A 157 -5.51 -25.34 -3.10
CA THR A 157 -5.95 -25.00 -1.76
C THR A 157 -6.30 -23.51 -1.82
N LYS A 158 -7.45 -23.16 -1.23
CA LYS A 158 -8.11 -21.87 -1.43
C LYS A 158 -7.16 -20.71 -1.07
N PRO A 159 -7.15 -19.61 -1.84
CA PRO A 159 -6.23 -18.50 -1.61
C PRO A 159 -6.46 -17.88 -0.23
N THR A 160 -5.38 -17.67 0.51
CA THR A 160 -5.37 -16.78 1.68
C THR A 160 -4.51 -15.59 1.28
N SER A 161 -5.12 -14.43 1.04
CA SER A 161 -4.36 -13.18 0.95
C SER A 161 -3.78 -12.92 2.34
N SER A 162 -2.45 -12.90 2.45
CA SER A 162 -1.75 -12.60 3.71
C SER A 162 -0.95 -11.32 3.53
N THR A 163 -1.24 -10.30 4.32
CA THR A 163 -0.45 -9.08 4.41
C THR A 163 0.29 -9.10 5.74
N VAL A 164 1.58 -8.74 5.75
CA VAL A 164 2.36 -8.62 6.99
C VAL A 164 2.82 -7.16 7.13
N VAL A 165 2.48 -6.55 8.27
CA VAL A 165 2.98 -5.23 8.65
C VAL A 165 4.35 -5.42 9.28
N VAL A 166 5.40 -4.87 8.67
CA VAL A 166 6.79 -5.01 9.15
C VAL A 166 7.19 -3.69 9.80
N ASN A 167 6.98 -3.55 11.11
CA ASN A 167 7.50 -2.39 11.83
C ASN A 167 9.01 -2.57 12.09
N PRO A 168 9.90 -1.75 11.52
CA PRO A 168 11.33 -1.98 11.65
C PRO A 168 11.86 -1.40 12.97
N LYS A 169 11.62 -2.07 14.10
CA LYS A 169 12.51 -1.97 15.28
C LYS A 169 12.66 -3.30 16.01
N VAL A 170 13.92 -3.78 15.96
CA VAL A 170 14.55 -4.90 16.68
C VAL A 170 14.37 -6.28 16.04
N LEU A 171 15.48 -6.86 15.61
CA LEU A 171 15.59 -8.22 15.07
C LEU A 171 16.32 -9.14 16.07
N MET A 172 16.10 -10.45 15.88
CA MET A 172 16.65 -11.66 16.53
C MET A 172 15.75 -12.28 17.61
N SER A 173 15.44 -13.58 17.69
CA SER A 173 15.36 -14.76 16.81
C SER A 173 14.30 -15.67 17.51
N THR A 174 13.57 -16.60 16.91
CA THR A 174 13.97 -17.98 16.56
C THR A 174 12.69 -18.73 16.12
N ASP A 175 12.88 -19.70 15.26
CA ASP A 175 11.93 -20.67 14.68
C ASP A 175 10.85 -21.23 15.65
N HIS A 176 9.57 -21.26 15.22
CA HIS A 176 8.56 -22.19 15.76
C HIS A 176 7.37 -22.45 14.80
N LYS A 177 7.02 -23.74 14.70
CA LYS A 177 5.96 -24.40 13.91
C LYS A 177 4.58 -23.70 13.92
N PRO A 178 3.76 -23.91 12.86
CA PRO A 178 2.47 -23.25 12.72
C PRO A 178 1.48 -23.79 13.76
N ARG A 179 1.01 -22.90 14.63
CA ARG A 179 -0.22 -23.12 15.39
C ARG A 179 -1.31 -22.25 14.78
N GLY A 180 -2.31 -22.93 14.22
CA GLY A 180 -3.49 -22.28 13.67
C GLY A 180 -4.07 -21.32 14.69
N ASN A 181 -4.33 -20.10 14.23
CA ASN A 181 -5.06 -19.11 15.00
C ASN A 181 -5.98 -18.33 14.06
N VAL A 182 -7.25 -18.34 14.46
CA VAL A 182 -8.28 -17.40 14.06
C VAL A 182 -7.74 -15.99 14.25
N CYS A 183 -7.73 -15.19 13.18
CA CYS A 183 -7.42 -13.78 13.27
C CYS A 183 -8.49 -13.11 14.15
N ARG A 184 -8.09 -12.66 15.34
CA ARG A 184 -8.97 -11.87 16.20
C ARG A 184 -9.17 -10.51 15.54
N LYS A 185 -10.42 -10.16 15.27
CA LYS A 185 -10.84 -8.83 14.83
C LYS A 185 -10.36 -7.80 15.86
N VAL A 186 -9.36 -7.02 15.48
CA VAL A 186 -9.11 -5.71 16.07
C VAL A 186 -10.13 -4.77 15.44
N CYS A 187 -10.81 -3.96 16.26
CA CYS A 187 -11.47 -2.76 15.78
C CYS A 187 -10.50 -2.08 14.81
N HIS A 188 -10.95 -1.71 13.60
CA HIS A 188 -10.16 -1.28 12.42
C HIS A 188 -10.08 -2.30 11.26
N SER A 189 -11.14 -3.09 11.04
CA SER A 189 -11.44 -3.56 9.68
C SER A 189 -12.83 -3.03 9.34
N ILE A 190 -12.91 -1.81 8.81
CA ILE A 190 -14.14 -1.38 8.14
C ILE A 190 -14.31 -2.31 6.93
N ALA A 191 -15.50 -2.90 6.85
CA ALA A 191 -15.88 -3.78 5.77
C ALA A 191 -15.62 -3.08 4.43
N PHE A 192 -15.01 -3.85 3.53
CA PHE A 192 -14.84 -3.54 2.12
C PHE A 192 -16.15 -2.96 1.55
N SER A 193 -16.18 -1.65 1.32
CA SER A 193 -17.22 -1.00 0.53
C SER A 193 -16.56 -0.44 -0.73
N ARG A 194 -16.24 -1.34 -1.67
CA ARG A 194 -16.26 -0.96 -3.09
C ARG A 194 -17.72 -0.70 -3.45
N TYR A 195 -18.13 0.55 -3.40
CA TYR A 195 -19.12 1.08 -4.31
C TYR A 195 -18.48 2.29 -4.97
N PHE A 196 -17.59 2.05 -5.92
CA PHE A 196 -17.40 2.82 -7.14
C PHE A 196 -16.25 2.15 -7.93
N ILE A 197 -16.32 2.21 -9.24
CA ILE A 197 -15.53 1.44 -10.23
C ILE A 197 -16.04 0.01 -10.47
N SER A 198 -17.32 -0.09 -10.85
CA SER A 198 -17.79 -1.11 -11.80
C SER A 198 -18.74 -0.56 -12.88
N ASP A 199 -18.97 0.75 -12.96
CA ASP A 199 -19.93 1.35 -13.92
C ASP A 199 -19.27 2.28 -14.96
N LEU A 200 -18.09 1.94 -15.48
CA LEU A 200 -17.54 2.63 -16.66
C LEU A 200 -16.98 1.69 -17.75
N TYR A 201 -17.30 0.40 -17.70
CA TYR A 201 -17.04 -0.55 -18.79
C TYR A 201 -18.26 -1.44 -19.07
N HIS A 202 -19.44 -0.84 -19.25
CA HIS A 202 -20.52 -1.44 -20.04
C HIS A 202 -21.56 -0.42 -20.52
N SER A 203 -21.27 0.24 -21.63
CA SER A 203 -22.15 0.42 -22.81
C SER A 203 -21.44 1.23 -23.87
#